data_AF-A0A2T4D9X4-F1
#
_entry.id   AF-A0A2T4D9X4-F1
#
_cell.length_a   1.000
_cell.length_b   1.000
_cell.length_c   1.000
_cell.angle_alpha   90.00
_cell.angle_beta   90.00
_cell.angle_gamma   90.00
#
_symmetry.space_group_name_H-M   'P 1'
#
loop_
_entity.id
_entity.type
_entity.pdbx_description
1 polymer ?
#
loop_
_entity_poly.entity_id
_entity_poly.type
_entity_poly.pdbx_seq_one_letter_code
_entity_poly.pdbx_strand_id
1 'polypeptide(L)'
;MYKFIRHIVLLLLIICLSDCSDDNLDPQSSGYYKIFYGEADLEAVDFSSKSDGSGYIILANSKLGTDSDLYLISTDENGYEENTTLISIPEFYDKGVTLKILDNQIYILG
;
A
#
# COMPACT_ATOMS: atom_id res chain seq x y z
N MET A 1 -42.39 -13.62 -27.03
CA MET A 1 -41.56 -14.40 -26.08
C MET A 1 -40.06 -14.11 -26.20
N TYR A 2 -39.43 -14.23 -27.38
CA TYR A 2 -37.97 -14.01 -27.53
C TYR A 2 -37.47 -12.59 -27.19
N LYS A 3 -38.30 -11.55 -27.41
CA LYS A 3 -37.95 -10.18 -27.02
C LYS A 3 -37.77 -10.05 -25.50
N PHE A 4 -38.62 -10.68 -24.69
CA PHE A 4 -38.54 -10.58 -23.22
C PHE A 4 -37.28 -11.27 -22.67
N ILE A 5 -36.95 -12.44 -23.23
CA ILE A 5 -35.74 -13.21 -22.87
C ILE A 5 -34.46 -12.43 -23.22
N ARG A 6 -34.44 -11.72 -24.35
CA ARG A 6 -33.29 -10.86 -24.74
C ARG A 6 -33.01 -9.75 -23.72
N HIS A 7 -34.05 -9.14 -23.16
CA HIS A 7 -33.86 -8.07 -22.17
C HIS A 7 -33.40 -8.65 -20.82
N ILE A 8 -33.88 -9.83 -20.43
CA ILE A 8 -33.40 -10.52 -19.22
C ILE A 8 -31.91 -10.89 -19.35
N VAL A 9 -31.49 -11.41 -20.51
CA VAL A 9 -30.08 -11.74 -20.75
C VAL A 9 -29.20 -10.50 -20.74
N LEU A 10 -29.64 -9.39 -21.34
CA LEU A 10 -28.91 -8.12 -21.29
C LEU A 10 -28.78 -7.58 -19.86
N LEU A 11 -29.84 -7.72 -19.05
CA LEU A 11 -29.86 -7.24 -17.67
C LEU A 11 -28.96 -8.08 -16.75
N LEU A 12 -28.92 -9.41 -16.96
CA LEU A 12 -27.98 -10.30 -16.27
C LEU A 12 -26.53 -10.03 -16.67
N LEU A 13 -26.27 -9.69 -17.94
CA LEU A 13 -24.93 -9.38 -18.43
C LEU A 13 -24.41 -8.04 -17.87
N ILE A 14 -25.31 -7.07 -17.64
CA ILE A 14 -25.00 -5.81 -16.95
C ILE A 14 -24.66 -6.06 -15.48
N ILE A 15 -25.41 -6.93 -14.79
CA ILE A 15 -25.15 -7.28 -13.38
C ILE A 15 -23.81 -8.01 -13.23
N CYS A 16 -23.46 -8.91 -14.15
CA CYS A 16 -22.17 -9.60 -14.14
C CYS A 16 -20.97 -8.69 -14.44
N LEU A 17 -21.19 -7.55 -15.10
CA LEU A 17 -20.13 -6.56 -15.35
C LEU A 17 -20.01 -5.53 -14.21
N SER A 18 -20.99 -5.43 -13.32
CA SER A 18 -20.96 -4.51 -12.18
C SER A 18 -20.32 -5.08 -10.92
N ASP A 19 -19.99 -6.39 -10.90
CA ASP A 19 -19.48 -7.06 -9.70
C ASP A 19 -17.94 -7.12 -9.64
N CYS A 20 -17.29 -6.08 -10.16
CA CYS A 20 -15.93 -5.73 -9.77
C CYS A 20 -16.04 -4.56 -8.79
N SER A 21 -16.65 -4.83 -7.64
CA SER A 21 -16.40 -3.98 -6.49
C SER A 21 -15.02 -4.38 -6.04
N ASP A 22 -14.00 -3.65 -6.52
CA ASP A 22 -12.72 -3.60 -5.83
C ASP A 22 -13.12 -3.26 -4.38
N ASP A 23 -12.90 -4.20 -3.46
CA ASP A 23 -13.16 -3.94 -2.05
C ASP A 23 -12.26 -2.76 -1.71
N ASN A 24 -12.83 -1.55 -1.78
CA ASN A 24 -12.15 -0.34 -1.40
C ASN A 24 -12.02 -0.48 0.10
N LEU A 25 -10.92 -1.12 0.52
CA LEU A 25 -10.39 -1.09 1.87
C LEU A 25 -9.92 0.33 2.10
N ASP A 26 -10.87 1.27 2.04
CA ASP A 26 -10.63 2.67 2.28
C ASP A 26 -10.06 2.75 3.69
N PRO A 27 -8.83 3.25 3.86
CA PRO A 27 -8.23 3.50 5.16
C PRO A 27 -9.02 4.54 6.00
N GLN A 28 -10.23 4.95 5.58
CA GLN A 28 -11.29 5.56 6.39
C GLN A 28 -11.75 4.71 7.59
N SER A 29 -10.82 4.42 8.49
CA SER A 29 -11.14 4.22 9.89
C SER A 29 -11.07 5.58 10.57
N SER A 30 -12.23 6.15 10.94
CA SER A 30 -12.32 7.24 11.93
C SER A 30 -12.02 6.76 13.37
N GLY A 31 -11.43 5.57 13.51
CA GLY A 31 -11.10 4.93 14.77
C GLY A 31 -9.70 5.26 15.28
N TYR A 32 -9.34 4.65 16.41
CA TYR A 32 -8.03 4.77 17.06
C TYR A 32 -6.86 4.22 16.22
N TYR A 33 -7.15 3.50 15.13
CA TYR A 33 -6.17 2.87 14.26
C TYR A 33 -6.44 3.22 12.80
N LYS A 34 -5.36 3.29 12.01
CA LYS A 34 -5.38 3.45 10.56
C LYS A 34 -4.53 2.34 9.96
N ILE A 35 -5.02 1.70 8.91
CA ILE A 35 -4.29 0.63 8.24
C ILE A 35 -3.73 1.20 6.95
N PHE A 36 -2.45 0.96 6.72
CA PHE A 36 -1.76 1.29 5.48
C PHE A 36 -1.43 -0.03 4.80
N TYR A 37 -1.71 -0.10 3.51
CA TYR A 37 -1.46 -1.29 2.70
C TYR A 37 -0.45 -0.92 1.62
N GLY A 38 0.47 -1.85 1.34
CA GLY A 38 1.36 -1.81 0.20
C GLY A 38 1.34 -3.16 -0.51
N GLU A 39 2.09 -3.30 -1.61
CA GLU A 39 2.17 -4.55 -2.37
C GLU A 39 2.55 -5.76 -1.50
N ALA A 40 2.05 -6.95 -1.90
CA ALA A 40 2.15 -8.16 -1.11
C ALA A 40 3.60 -8.66 -0.96
N ASP A 41 3.90 -9.18 0.23
CA ASP A 41 5.20 -9.67 0.75
C ASP A 41 6.16 -8.62 1.35
N LEU A 42 5.64 -7.46 1.76
CA LEU A 42 6.36 -6.50 2.60
C LEU A 42 5.91 -6.57 4.07
N GLU A 43 6.86 -6.45 5.00
CA GLU A 43 6.60 -6.31 6.43
C GLU A 43 6.95 -4.91 6.91
N ALA A 44 5.94 -4.12 7.28
CA ALA A 44 6.16 -2.81 7.87
C ALA A 44 6.90 -2.92 9.22
N VAL A 45 7.93 -2.11 9.38
CA VAL A 45 8.79 -2.08 10.57
C VAL A 45 8.53 -0.82 11.38
N ASP A 46 8.51 0.32 10.71
CA ASP A 46 8.40 1.64 11.33
C ASP A 46 7.76 2.64 10.36
N PHE A 47 7.26 3.77 10.87
CA PHE A 47 6.64 4.82 10.07
C PHE A 47 6.90 6.22 10.65
N SER A 48 6.86 7.26 9.81
CA SER A 48 6.88 8.66 10.25
C SER A 48 5.91 9.48 9.40
N SER A 49 5.23 10.45 10.02
CA SER A 49 4.46 11.45 9.28
C SER A 49 5.39 12.39 8.50
N LYS A 50 4.94 12.83 7.33
CA LYS A 50 5.57 13.91 6.58
C LYS A 50 5.35 15.24 7.30
N SER A 51 6.34 16.14 7.26
CA SER A 51 6.32 17.42 7.97
C SER A 51 5.23 18.38 7.49
N ASP A 52 4.80 18.21 6.23
CA ASP A 52 3.73 18.99 5.60
C ASP A 52 2.32 18.41 5.81
N GLY A 53 2.21 17.27 6.51
CA GLY A 53 0.94 16.58 6.74
C GLY A 53 0.36 15.85 5.53
N SER A 54 1.08 15.81 4.40
CA SER A 54 0.61 15.17 3.16
C SER A 54 0.55 13.65 3.20
N GLY A 55 0.88 13.03 4.34
CA GLY A 55 0.84 11.58 4.53
C GLY A 55 2.01 11.05 5.35
N TYR A 56 2.45 9.84 5.01
CA TYR A 56 3.39 9.06 5.81
C TYR A 56 4.49 8.46 4.94
N ILE A 57 5.61 8.14 5.59
CA ILE A 57 6.67 7.29 5.06
C ILE A 57 6.72 6.05 5.93
N ILE A 58 6.64 4.88 5.30
CA ILE A 58 6.69 3.58 5.97
C ILE A 58 7.98 2.87 5.53
N LEU A 59 8.73 2.37 6.49
CA LEU A 59 9.86 1.47 6.28
C LEU A 59 9.35 0.04 6.34
N ALA A 60 9.63 -0.76 5.32
CA ALA A 60 9.28 -2.16 5.27
C ALA A 60 10.48 -3.02 4.84
N ASN A 61 10.48 -4.28 5.26
CA ASN A 61 11.43 -5.29 4.78
C ASN A 61 10.71 -6.23 3.82
N SER A 62 11.38 -6.63 2.73
CA SER A 62 10.89 -7.70 1.87
C SER A 62 10.96 -9.06 2.57
N LYS A 63 9.89 -9.85 2.43
CA LYS A 63 9.88 -11.28 2.79
C LYS A 63 10.27 -12.18 1.62
N LEU A 64 10.45 -11.63 0.43
CA LEU A 64 10.82 -12.38 -0.77
C LEU A 64 12.35 -12.50 -0.87
N GLY A 65 12.89 -13.67 -0.52
CA GLY A 65 14.28 -14.03 -0.82
C GLY A 65 15.20 -14.23 0.40
N THR A 66 16.48 -14.49 0.13
CA THR A 66 17.54 -14.64 1.14
C THR A 66 18.26 -13.34 1.46
N ASP A 67 18.08 -12.34 0.63
CA ASP A 67 18.75 -11.04 0.70
C ASP A 67 17.66 -10.06 1.13
N SER A 68 17.64 -9.68 2.40
CA SER A 68 16.62 -8.76 2.90
C SER A 68 16.87 -7.40 2.24
N ASP A 69 15.86 -6.95 1.51
CA ASP A 69 15.82 -5.66 0.83
C ASP A 69 14.92 -4.70 1.62
N LEU A 70 15.28 -3.42 1.63
CA LEU A 70 14.52 -2.36 2.30
C LEU A 70 13.57 -1.68 1.33
N TYR A 71 12.39 -1.34 1.81
CA TYR A 71 11.39 -0.61 1.04
C TYR A 71 10.97 0.64 1.81
N LEU A 72 10.91 1.77 1.10
CA LEU A 72 10.22 2.97 1.56
C LEU A 72 8.93 3.14 0.79
N ILE A 73 7.82 3.16 1.52
CA ILE A 73 6.48 3.36 0.97
C ILE A 73 6.03 4.76 1.39
N SER A 74 5.77 5.62 0.42
CA SER A 74 5.13 6.93 0.63
C SER A 74 3.64 6.79 0.48
N THR A 75 2.89 7.41 1.38
CA THR A 75 1.43 7.47 1.31
C THR A 75 0.93 8.91 1.25
N ASP A 76 -0.30 9.09 0.79
CA ASP A 76 -1.04 10.32 0.96
C ASP A 76 -1.57 10.47 2.41
N GLU A 77 -2.28 11.57 2.68
CA GLU A 77 -2.91 11.87 3.97
C GLU A 77 -3.95 10.82 4.38
N ASN A 78 -4.56 10.17 3.39
CA ASN A 78 -5.54 9.12 3.56
C ASN A 78 -4.88 7.76 3.77
N GLY A 79 -3.57 7.61 3.57
CA GLY A 79 -2.84 6.37 3.76
C GLY A 79 -2.83 5.45 2.53
N TYR A 80 -3.25 5.98 1.38
CA TYR A 80 -3.09 5.30 0.11
C TYR A 80 -1.65 5.41 -0.38
N GLU A 81 -1.09 4.31 -0.88
CA GLU A 81 0.25 4.29 -1.46
C GLU A 81 0.33 5.25 -2.66
N GLU A 82 1.32 6.15 -2.62
CA GLU A 82 1.67 7.02 -3.74
C GLU A 82 2.87 6.47 -4.50
N ASN A 83 3.84 5.89 -3.78
CA ASN A 83 5.09 5.40 -4.34
C ASN A 83 5.77 4.39 -3.43
N THR A 84 6.40 3.39 -4.02
CA THR A 84 7.25 2.42 -3.34
C THR A 84 8.66 2.44 -3.93
N THR A 85 9.66 2.62 -3.08
CA THR A 85 11.08 2.68 -3.47
C THR A 85 11.86 1.54 -2.83
N LEU A 86 12.50 0.72 -3.66
CA LEU A 86 13.48 -0.27 -3.23
C LEU A 86 14.79 0.44 -2.85
N ILE A 87 15.25 0.20 -1.62
CA ILE A 87 16.58 0.51 -1.14
C ILE A 87 17.30 -0.83 -0.97
N SER A 88 18.13 -1.15 -1.94
CA SER A 88 18.96 -2.36 -1.93
C SER A 88 20.40 -1.95 -2.20
N ILE A 89 21.34 -2.44 -1.39
CA ILE A 89 22.74 -2.51 -1.79
C ILE A 89 23.04 -3.93 -2.27
N PRO A 90 23.57 -4.09 -3.49
CA PRO A 90 23.89 -5.42 -4.00
C PRO A 90 24.82 -6.17 -3.03
N GLU A 91 24.54 -7.47 -2.84
CA GLU A 91 25.38 -8.45 -2.13
C GLU A 91 25.30 -8.44 -0.58
N PHE A 92 24.40 -7.66 0.03
CA PHE A 92 24.24 -7.64 1.49
C PHE A 92 22.80 -7.90 1.93
N TYR A 93 22.67 -8.54 3.11
CA TYR A 93 21.41 -8.66 3.81
C TYR A 93 21.19 -7.38 4.62
N ASP A 94 20.20 -6.57 4.24
CA ASP A 94 19.85 -5.34 4.92
C ASP A 94 18.49 -5.46 5.59
N LYS A 95 18.41 -5.14 6.88
CA LYS A 95 17.14 -5.17 7.60
C LYS A 95 16.89 -3.83 8.25
N GLY A 96 15.77 -3.20 7.95
CA GLY A 96 15.37 -1.95 8.56
C GLY A 96 14.89 -2.20 9.97
N VAL A 97 15.25 -1.31 10.90
CA VAL A 97 14.79 -1.33 12.30
C VAL A 97 13.98 -0.09 12.63
N THR A 98 14.39 1.09 12.17
CA THR A 98 13.66 2.34 12.42
C THR A 98 13.98 3.39 11.36
N LEU A 99 13.06 4.34 11.19
CA LEU A 99 13.26 5.50 10.35
C LEU A 99 13.07 6.81 11.13
N LYS A 100 13.78 7.84 10.69
CA LYS A 100 13.61 9.19 11.20
C LYS A 100 13.67 10.20 10.05
N ILE A 101 12.71 11.12 10.05
CA ILE A 101 12.73 12.27 9.15
C ILE A 101 13.30 13.46 9.90
N LEU A 102 14.37 14.05 9.38
CA LEU A 102 14.97 15.28 9.91
C LEU A 102 15.38 16.16 8.73
N ASP A 103 14.99 17.43 8.76
CA ASP A 103 15.35 18.42 7.73
C ASP A 103 15.09 17.94 6.28
N ASN A 104 13.93 17.32 6.06
CA ASN A 104 13.52 16.73 4.77
C ASN A 104 14.38 15.57 4.26
N GLN A 105 15.19 14.95 5.14
CA GLN A 105 15.97 13.75 4.85
C GLN A 105 15.46 12.56 5.64
N ILE A 106 15.56 11.37 5.04
CA ILE A 106 15.18 10.11 5.67
C ILE A 106 16.45 9.41 6.14
N TYR A 107 16.50 9.10 7.44
CA TYR A 107 17.56 8.31 8.06
C TYR A 107 17.00 6.95 8.43
N ILE A 108 17.65 5.89 7.98
CA ILE A 108 17.28 4.50 8.29
C ILE A 108 18.40 3.90 9.12
N LEU A 109 18.03 3.28 10.24
CA LEU A 109 18.92 2.41 11.00
C LEU A 109 18.55 0.96 10.66
N GLY A 110 19.54 0.19 10.23
CA GLY A 110 19.43 -1.25 10.00
C GLY A 110 20.24 -2.07 10.98
#